data_AF-A0A5D0QI99-F1
#
_entry.id   AF-A0A5D0QI99-F1
#
_cell.length_a   1.000
_cell.length_b   1.000
_cell.length_c   1.000
_cell.angle_alpha   90.00
_cell.angle_beta   90.00
_cell.angle_gamma   90.00
#
_symmetry.space_group_name_H-M   'P 1'
#
loop_
_entity.id
_entity.type
_entity.pdbx_description
1 polymer ?
#
loop_
_entity_poly.entity_id
_entity_poly.type
_entity_poly.pdbx_seq_one_letter_code
_entity_poly.pdbx_strand_id
1 'polypeptide(L)'
;MSLAATREFADCDEVLSGATAQGCTQALQATYQGGGVAGQFVIFNLGDGRAADALVAALRTDGFVRQDITFEAVGSRAQARAMGHYVTVSWVGGAVPAEDLVTALVALDGLGKVVQGRIIAAV
;
A
#
# COMPACT_ATOMS: atom_id res chain seq x y z
N MET A 1 -11.57 10.74 4.03
CA MET A 1 -11.91 9.31 4.20
C MET A 1 -11.73 8.92 5.66
N SER A 2 -12.51 7.96 6.16
CA SER A 2 -12.36 7.35 7.48
C SER A 2 -11.90 5.90 7.36
N LEU A 3 -11.25 5.38 8.40
CA LEU A 3 -10.84 3.98 8.48
C LEU A 3 -12.09 3.07 8.38
N ALA A 4 -12.02 2.05 7.52
CA ALA A 4 -13.07 1.06 7.33
C ALA A 4 -12.69 -0.27 7.99
N ALA A 5 -11.49 -0.78 7.74
CA ALA A 5 -10.98 -2.01 8.36
C ALA A 5 -9.46 -2.03 8.44
N THR A 6 -8.92 -2.91 9.28
CA THR A 6 -7.49 -3.25 9.33
C THR A 6 -7.32 -4.77 9.37
N ARG A 7 -6.26 -5.28 8.75
CA ARG A 7 -5.90 -6.69 8.77
C ARG A 7 -4.38 -6.86 8.86
N GLU A 8 -3.96 -7.93 9.52
CA GLU A 8 -2.58 -8.41 9.52
C GLU A 8 -2.53 -9.76 8.81
N PHE A 9 -1.48 -9.96 8.02
CA PHE A 9 -1.23 -11.18 7.27
C PHE A 9 0.16 -11.71 7.63
N ALA A 10 0.21 -12.98 8.04
CA ALA A 10 1.46 -13.70 8.25
C ALA A 10 2.04 -14.24 6.93
N ASP A 11 1.18 -14.55 5.95
CA ASP A 11 1.56 -14.82 4.58
C ASP A 11 1.30 -13.56 3.72
N CYS A 12 2.39 -12.90 3.30
CA CYS A 12 2.30 -11.67 2.55
C CYS A 12 1.78 -11.86 1.12
N ASP A 13 1.86 -13.07 0.56
CA ASP A 13 1.39 -13.35 -0.80
C ASP A 13 -0.14 -13.38 -0.87
N GLU A 14 -0.83 -13.54 0.27
CA GLU A 14 -2.28 -13.34 0.37
C GLU A 14 -2.69 -11.91 -0.02
N VAL A 15 -1.83 -10.92 0.19
CA VAL A 15 -2.10 -9.50 -0.12
C VAL A 15 -1.79 -9.17 -1.58
N LEU A 16 -1.12 -10.06 -2.31
CA LEU A 16 -0.63 -9.82 -3.67
C LEU A 16 -1.37 -10.65 -4.71
N SER A 17 -1.41 -10.11 -5.93
CA SER A 17 -1.88 -10.80 -7.12
C SER A 17 -0.85 -10.63 -8.23
N GLY A 18 -0.27 -11.73 -8.74
CA GLY A 18 0.71 -11.71 -9.83
C GLY A 18 2.16 -11.44 -9.41
N ALA A 19 2.40 -11.09 -8.14
CA ALA A 19 3.73 -10.89 -7.57
C ALA A 19 3.87 -11.68 -6.26
N THR A 20 5.11 -11.96 -5.85
CA THR A 20 5.44 -12.56 -4.55
C THR A 20 6.32 -11.61 -3.75
N ALA A 21 6.11 -11.56 -2.44
CA ALA A 21 6.94 -10.82 -1.50
C ALA A 21 7.95 -11.77 -0.84
N GLN A 22 8.95 -12.21 -1.60
CA GLN A 22 9.93 -13.18 -1.11
C GLN A 22 10.63 -12.69 0.17
N GLY A 23 10.64 -13.53 1.21
CA GLY A 23 11.25 -13.20 2.50
C GLY A 23 10.45 -12.18 3.32
N CYS A 24 9.20 -11.88 2.93
CA CYS A 24 8.27 -11.13 3.76
C CYS A 24 7.81 -11.96 4.95
N THR A 25 7.75 -11.32 6.11
CA THR A 25 7.35 -11.97 7.38
C THR A 25 6.01 -11.49 7.89
N GLN A 26 5.56 -10.32 7.44
CA GLN A 26 4.30 -9.72 7.86
C GLN A 26 3.87 -8.68 6.84
N ALA A 27 2.56 -8.63 6.57
CA ALA A 27 1.92 -7.49 5.92
C ALA A 27 0.79 -6.92 6.78
N LEU A 28 0.70 -5.59 6.84
CA LEU A 28 -0.38 -4.88 7.51
C LEU A 28 -1.17 -4.11 6.46
N GLN A 29 -2.50 -4.21 6.50
CA GLN A 29 -3.40 -3.51 5.60
C GLN A 29 -4.40 -2.67 6.39
N ALA A 30 -4.73 -1.51 5.84
CA ALA A 30 -5.86 -0.69 6.26
C ALA A 30 -6.66 -0.23 5.03
N THR A 31 -7.99 -0.30 5.12
CA THR A 31 -8.90 0.22 4.09
C THR A 31 -9.63 1.47 4.60
N TYR A 32 -9.94 2.38 3.70
CA TYR A 32 -10.51 3.69 3.98
C TYR A 32 -11.62 4.01 2.99
N GLN A 33 -12.68 4.68 3.45
CA GLN A 33 -13.78 5.12 2.59
C GLN A 33 -14.37 6.45 3.03
N GLY A 34 -15.02 7.14 2.11
CA GLY A 34 -15.84 8.32 2.39
C GLY A 34 -15.65 9.43 1.36
N GLY A 35 -16.71 10.22 1.15
CA GLY A 35 -16.69 11.33 0.20
C GLY A 35 -16.54 10.89 -1.26
N GLY A 36 -17.12 9.74 -1.63
CA GLY A 36 -17.03 9.21 -3.00
C GLY A 36 -15.68 8.55 -3.35
N VAL A 37 -14.74 8.51 -2.41
CA VAL A 37 -13.42 7.88 -2.56
C VAL A 37 -13.31 6.69 -1.63
N ALA A 38 -12.63 5.64 -2.10
CA ALA A 38 -12.15 4.54 -1.30
C ALA A 38 -10.67 4.30 -1.57
N GLY A 39 -9.97 3.68 -0.62
CA GLY A 39 -8.57 3.36 -0.79
C GLY A 39 -8.04 2.39 0.24
N GLN A 40 -6.83 1.90 -0.01
CA GLN A 40 -6.14 0.97 0.86
C GLN A 40 -4.67 1.31 0.98
N PHE A 41 -4.13 1.06 2.16
CA PHE A 41 -2.73 1.21 2.49
C PHE A 41 -2.19 -0.14 2.98
N VAL A 42 -1.07 -0.57 2.42
CA VAL A 42 -0.40 -1.83 2.80
C VAL A 42 1.03 -1.54 3.19
N ILE A 43 1.50 -2.15 4.27
CA ILE A 43 2.90 -2.17 4.70
C ILE A 43 3.38 -3.62 4.62
N PHE A 44 4.51 -3.88 3.95
CA PHE A 44 5.19 -5.17 3.95
C PHE A 44 6.47 -5.06 4.77
N ASN A 45 6.74 -6.06 5.61
CA ASN A 45 7.97 -6.22 6.38
C ASN A 45 8.84 -7.31 5.74
N LEU A 46 9.88 -6.90 5.01
CA LEU A 46 10.77 -7.79 4.27
C LEU A 46 12.05 -8.09 5.07
N GLY A 47 12.79 -9.12 4.65
CA GLY A 47 14.04 -9.50 5.30
C GLY A 47 15.16 -8.46 5.14
N ASP A 48 15.21 -7.73 4.02
CA ASP A 48 16.20 -6.67 3.78
C ASP A 48 15.72 -5.66 2.71
N GLY A 49 16.55 -4.65 2.46
CA GLY A 49 16.25 -3.62 1.44
C GLY A 49 16.27 -4.13 0.00
N ARG A 50 17.02 -5.20 -0.29
CA ARG A 50 17.04 -5.80 -1.65
C ARG A 50 15.71 -6.48 -1.95
N ALA A 51 15.15 -7.20 -0.97
CA ALA A 51 13.83 -7.79 -1.07
C ALA A 51 12.75 -6.70 -1.23
N ALA A 52 12.88 -5.59 -0.52
CA ALA A 52 11.97 -4.44 -0.68
C ALA A 52 12.04 -3.84 -2.10
N ASP A 53 13.24 -3.61 -2.64
CA ASP A 53 13.44 -3.11 -4.00
C ASP A 53 12.90 -4.07 -5.06
N ALA A 54 13.11 -5.38 -4.86
CA ALA A 54 12.59 -6.42 -5.74
C ALA A 54 11.06 -6.45 -5.76
N LEU A 55 10.40 -6.32 -4.59
CA LEU A 55 8.95 -6.24 -4.52
C LEU A 55 8.43 -4.98 -5.22
N VAL A 56 9.05 -3.82 -5.02
CA VAL A 56 8.65 -2.58 -5.73
C VAL A 56 8.81 -2.72 -7.24
N ALA A 57 9.86 -3.41 -7.71
CA ALA A 57 10.02 -3.70 -9.13
C ALA A 57 8.90 -4.61 -9.65
N ALA A 58 8.60 -5.71 -8.96
CA ALA A 58 7.53 -6.64 -9.34
C ALA A 58 6.14 -5.98 -9.35
N LEU A 59 5.88 -5.06 -8.42
CA LEU A 59 4.63 -4.28 -8.35
C LEU A 59 4.42 -3.33 -9.55
N ARG A 60 5.46 -3.06 -10.36
CA ARG A 60 5.36 -2.24 -11.57
C ARG A 60 5.02 -3.06 -12.81
N THR A 61 5.30 -4.37 -12.81
CA THR A 61 5.37 -5.19 -14.02
C THR A 61 4.49 -6.43 -13.96
N ASP A 62 4.56 -7.17 -12.86
CA ASP A 62 4.11 -8.56 -12.81
C ASP A 62 2.83 -8.73 -11.98
N GLY A 63 2.67 -7.88 -10.96
CA GLY A 63 1.54 -7.97 -10.07
C GLY A 63 1.24 -6.69 -9.31
N PHE A 64 0.21 -6.75 -8.47
CA PHE A 64 -0.18 -5.63 -7.63
C PHE A 64 -0.81 -6.13 -6.32
N VAL A 65 -1.07 -5.21 -5.39
CA VAL A 65 -1.86 -5.54 -4.19
C VAL A 65 -3.30 -5.90 -4.58
N ARG A 66 -3.87 -6.92 -3.94
CA ARG A 66 -5.28 -7.27 -4.09
C ARG A 66 -6.16 -6.13 -3.58
N GLN A 67 -7.25 -5.88 -4.29
CA GLN A 67 -8.22 -4.88 -3.91
C GLN A 67 -9.13 -5.44 -2.79
N ASP A 68 -8.97 -4.97 -1.56
CA ASP A 68 -9.79 -5.39 -0.40
C ASP A 68 -10.92 -4.39 -0.11
N ILE A 69 -11.02 -3.32 -0.90
CA ILE A 69 -12.14 -2.37 -0.89
C ILE A 69 -12.55 -1.95 -2.30
N THR A 70 -13.85 -1.99 -2.57
CA THR A 70 -14.38 -1.77 -3.91
C THR A 70 -14.28 -0.31 -4.36
N PHE A 71 -13.64 -0.11 -5.51
CA PHE A 71 -13.65 1.12 -6.30
C PHE A 71 -13.24 0.78 -7.75
N GLU A 72 -13.56 1.66 -8.69
CA GLU A 72 -13.16 1.49 -10.08
C GLU A 72 -11.63 1.61 -10.22
N ALA A 73 -10.97 0.55 -10.69
CA ALA A 73 -9.52 0.53 -10.86
C ALA A 73 -9.08 1.43 -12.03
N VAL A 74 -9.92 1.57 -13.06
CA VAL A 74 -9.64 2.48 -14.19
C VAL A 74 -9.67 3.93 -13.69
N GLY A 75 -8.57 4.66 -13.90
CA GLY A 75 -8.43 6.05 -13.43
C GLY A 75 -8.06 6.19 -11.94
N SER A 76 -7.95 5.07 -11.21
CA SER A 76 -7.40 5.04 -9.85
C SER A 76 -5.95 5.51 -9.80
N ARG A 77 -5.46 5.87 -8.61
CA ARG A 77 -4.10 6.35 -8.39
C ARG A 77 -3.42 5.53 -7.30
N ALA A 78 -2.19 5.12 -7.56
CA ALA A 78 -1.43 4.33 -6.62
C ALA A 78 0.04 4.78 -6.53
N GLN A 79 0.66 4.45 -5.41
CA GLN A 79 2.08 4.69 -5.15
C GLN A 79 2.64 3.54 -4.33
N ALA A 80 3.80 3.02 -4.74
CA ALA A 80 4.59 2.06 -3.99
C ALA A 80 5.97 2.64 -3.66
N ARG A 81 6.47 2.39 -2.45
CA ARG A 81 7.77 2.92 -1.98
C ARG A 81 8.49 1.91 -1.09
N ALA A 82 9.77 1.69 -1.35
CA ALA A 82 10.68 1.01 -0.42
C ALA A 82 11.27 2.01 0.59
N MET A 83 11.38 1.60 1.85
CA MET A 83 11.89 2.38 2.98
C MET A 83 12.73 1.48 3.90
N GLY A 84 13.97 1.21 3.49
CA GLY A 84 14.77 0.15 4.11
C GLY A 84 14.19 -1.21 3.76
N HIS A 85 13.98 -2.08 4.74
CA HIS A 85 13.35 -3.40 4.53
C HIS A 85 11.81 -3.36 4.52
N TYR A 86 11.19 -2.18 4.54
CA TYR A 86 9.74 -2.03 4.41
C TYR A 86 9.34 -1.59 3.02
N VAL A 87 8.17 -2.04 2.56
CA VAL A 87 7.49 -1.48 1.38
C VAL A 87 6.11 -0.99 1.78
N THR A 88 5.74 0.21 1.36
CA THR A 88 4.38 0.71 1.50
C THR A 88 3.71 0.86 0.14
N VAL A 89 2.43 0.50 0.07
CA VAL A 89 1.58 0.69 -1.12
C VAL A 89 0.33 1.45 -0.71
N SER A 90 0.11 2.61 -1.33
CA SER A 90 -1.11 3.41 -1.22
C SER A 90 -1.88 3.30 -2.53
N TRP A 91 -3.17 3.00 -2.49
CA TRP A 91 -4.01 2.90 -3.69
C TRP A 91 -5.40 3.46 -3.41
N VAL A 92 -5.86 4.41 -4.24
CA VAL A 92 -7.14 5.08 -4.11
C VAL A 92 -7.90 5.11 -5.43
N GLY A 93 -9.22 5.03 -5.36
CA GLY A 93 -10.12 5.20 -6.50
C GLY A 93 -11.49 5.69 -6.07
N GLY A 94 -12.32 6.08 -7.04
CA GLY A 94 -13.63 6.65 -6.78
C GLY A 94 -14.16 7.46 -7.95
N ALA A 95 -15.45 7.74 -7.93
CA ALA A 95 -16.13 8.56 -8.94
C ALA A 95 -16.06 10.05 -8.57
N VAL A 96 -14.84 10.57 -8.48
CA VAL A 96 -14.54 11.97 -8.14
C VAL A 96 -13.54 12.56 -9.14
N PRO A 97 -13.39 13.90 -9.22
CA PRO A 97 -12.35 14.53 -10.02
C PRO A 97 -10.94 14.00 -9.73
N ALA A 98 -10.06 14.04 -10.74
CA ALA A 98 -8.72 13.45 -10.65
C ALA A 98 -7.84 14.13 -9.58
N GLU A 99 -8.01 15.42 -9.39
CA GLU A 99 -7.38 16.23 -8.34
C GLU A 99 -7.76 15.78 -6.93
N ASP A 100 -9.00 15.33 -6.74
CA ASP A 100 -9.48 14.81 -5.47
C ASP A 100 -8.88 13.42 -5.19
N LEU A 101 -8.71 12.59 -6.23
CA LEU A 101 -7.97 11.33 -6.12
C LEU A 101 -6.49 11.56 -5.78
N VAL A 102 -5.85 12.58 -6.37
CA VAL A 102 -4.46 12.93 -6.02
C VAL A 102 -4.38 13.38 -4.56
N THR A 103 -5.30 14.23 -4.12
CA THR A 103 -5.36 14.69 -2.72
C THR A 103 -5.57 13.52 -1.76
N ALA A 104 -6.48 12.60 -2.09
CA ALA A 104 -6.72 11.38 -1.32
C ALA A 104 -5.48 10.47 -1.28
N LEU A 105 -4.78 10.31 -2.41
CA LEU A 105 -3.55 9.51 -2.46
C LEU A 105 -2.45 10.12 -1.58
N VAL A 106 -2.24 11.43 -1.65
CA VAL A 106 -1.23 12.13 -0.82
C VAL A 106 -1.55 11.99 0.66
N ALA A 107 -2.83 12.10 1.04
CA ALA A 107 -3.25 11.90 2.42
C ALA A 107 -2.95 10.46 2.90
N LEU A 108 -3.18 9.46 2.05
CA LEU A 108 -2.93 8.06 2.37
C LEU A 108 -1.42 7.74 2.41
N ASP A 109 -0.65 8.22 1.43
CA ASP A 109 0.82 8.07 1.39
C ASP A 109 1.51 8.78 2.56
N GLY A 110 0.87 9.82 3.13
CA GLY A 110 1.31 10.46 4.36
C GLY A 110 1.48 9.48 5.53
N LEU A 111 0.75 8.35 5.56
CA LEU A 111 0.95 7.30 6.56
C LEU A 111 2.33 6.64 6.45
N GLY A 112 2.90 6.55 5.24
CA GLY A 112 4.25 6.07 5.00
C GLY A 112 5.30 6.91 5.73
N LYS A 113 5.09 8.23 5.88
CA LYS A 113 6.00 9.10 6.65
C LYS A 113 5.99 8.77 8.15
N VAL A 114 4.84 8.37 8.69
CA VAL A 114 4.73 7.94 10.10
C VAL A 114 5.51 6.64 10.30
N VAL A 115 5.38 5.69 9.37
CA VAL A 115 6.15 4.44 9.37
C VAL A 115 7.65 4.75 9.29
N GLN A 116 8.07 5.58 8.34
CA GLN A 116 9.46 6.01 8.18
C GLN A 116 10.02 6.65 9.45
N GLY A 117 9.28 7.56 10.09
CA GLY A 117 9.70 8.22 11.32
C GLY A 117 9.93 7.23 12.46
N ARG A 118 9.08 6.21 12.60
CA ARG A 118 9.25 5.14 13.60
C ARG A 118 10.46 4.25 13.31
N ILE A 119 10.70 3.93 12.03
CA ILE A 119 11.89 3.16 11.61
C ILE A 119 13.16 3.91 11.99
N ILE A 120 13.24 5.20 11.65
CA ILE A 120 14.42 6.03 11.97
C ILE A 120 14.65 6.12 13.48
N ALA A 121 13.58 6.23 14.28
CA ALA A 121 13.68 6.33 15.74
C ALA A 121 14.10 5.02 16.43
N ALA A 122 14.05 3.88 15.74
CA ALA A 122 14.42 2.58 16.28
C ALA A 122 15.89 2.19 16.01
N VAL A 123 16.65 3.06 15.33
CA VAL A 123 18.07 2.89 14.99
C VAL A 123 18.96 3.63 15.98
#